data_AF-A0A8P0PHE8-F1
#
_entry.id   AF-A0A8P0PHE8-F1
#
_cell.length_a   1.000
_cell.length_b   1.000
_cell.length_c   1.000
_cell.angle_alpha   90.00
_cell.angle_beta   90.00
_cell.angle_gamma   90.00
#
_symmetry.space_group_name_H-M   'P 1'
#
loop_
_entity.id
_entity.type
_entity.pdbx_description
1 polymer ?
#
loop_
_entity_poly.entity_id
_entity_poly.type
_entity_poly.pdbx_seq_one_letter_code
_entity_poly.pdbx_strand_id
1 'polypeptide(L)'
;MQPLEVGLVSAPAREPRLSLWLRRGSGILAHLVALGFTIFLTALSRPGTSLFSWHPVFMALAFCLCMAEAILLFSPEHSLFFFCSRKARIRLHWAGQTLAILCAALGLGFIILSRARSELPHLASWHSWAGVVTLLATGGQALCGSCLLCPRAAGVSRVARLKLYHLTCGLVVYLTATVTVLLGMYSVWFQAQIKGTAWYLCLALPLYPALVIMHQISSSYLPKKKMEM
;
A
#
# COMPACT_ATOMS: atom_id res chain seq x y z
N MET A 1 23.40 53.86 -9.05
CA MET A 1 23.14 52.43 -8.79
C MET A 1 21.64 52.23 -8.80
N GLN A 2 21.15 51.39 -9.72
CA GLN A 2 19.72 51.18 -10.02
C GLN A 2 18.97 50.50 -8.86
N PRO A 3 17.65 50.71 -8.71
CA PRO A 3 16.85 49.96 -7.77
C PRO A 3 16.65 48.53 -8.27
N LEU A 4 16.80 47.56 -7.36
CA LEU A 4 16.53 46.14 -7.60
C LEU A 4 15.03 45.96 -7.92
N GLU A 5 14.69 45.62 -9.16
CA GLU A 5 13.34 45.15 -9.49
C GLU A 5 13.12 43.79 -8.82
N VAL A 6 12.21 43.78 -7.85
CA VAL A 6 11.66 42.56 -7.27
C VAL A 6 10.77 41.93 -8.34
N GLY A 7 11.34 40.98 -9.09
CA GLY A 7 10.64 40.22 -10.10
C GLY A 7 9.36 39.59 -9.53
N LEU A 8 8.23 40.06 -10.04
CA LEU A 8 6.90 39.55 -9.76
C LEU A 8 6.88 38.04 -10.04
N VAL A 9 6.74 37.22 -8.99
CA VAL A 9 6.53 35.77 -9.14
C VAL A 9 5.30 35.57 -10.02
N SER A 10 5.51 35.05 -11.23
CA SER A 10 4.43 34.66 -12.12
C SER A 10 3.54 33.63 -11.42
N ALA A 11 2.24 33.93 -11.38
CA ALA A 11 1.23 33.02 -10.85
C ALA A 11 1.34 31.65 -11.56
N PRO A 12 1.21 30.53 -10.85
CA PRO A 12 1.34 29.21 -11.46
C PRO A 12 0.29 29.06 -12.57
N ALA A 13 0.73 28.57 -13.75
CA ALA A 13 -0.17 28.21 -14.84
C ALA A 13 -1.30 27.31 -14.29
N ARG A 14 -2.56 27.70 -14.52
CA ARG A 14 -3.72 26.92 -14.06
C ARG A 14 -3.62 25.50 -14.64
N GLU A 15 -3.44 24.50 -13.78
CA GLU A 15 -3.56 23.11 -14.21
C GLU A 15 -4.93 22.91 -14.89
N PRO A 16 -5.02 22.23 -16.05
CA PRO A 16 -6.28 22.03 -16.73
C PRO A 16 -7.27 21.32 -15.81
N ARG A 17 -8.51 21.81 -15.70
CA ARG A 17 -9.54 21.17 -14.85
C ARG A 17 -9.65 19.65 -15.10
N LEU A 18 -9.45 19.23 -16.34
CA LEU A 18 -9.44 17.82 -16.76
C LEU A 18 -8.38 16.97 -16.02
N SER A 19 -7.15 17.45 -15.84
CA SER A 19 -6.10 16.67 -15.17
C SER A 19 -6.44 16.42 -13.71
N LEU A 20 -7.02 17.41 -13.04
CA LEU A 20 -7.52 17.28 -11.67
C LEU A 20 -8.66 16.25 -11.60
N TRP A 21 -9.64 16.29 -12.51
CA TRP A 21 -10.73 15.31 -12.54
C TRP A 21 -10.26 13.89 -12.86
N LEU A 22 -9.24 13.73 -13.70
CA LEU A 22 -8.65 12.42 -14.01
C LEU A 22 -7.92 11.83 -12.81
N ARG A 23 -7.13 12.65 -12.10
CA ARG A 23 -6.53 12.25 -10.81
C ARG A 23 -7.65 11.87 -9.84
N ARG A 24 -8.63 12.79 -9.67
CA ARG A 24 -10.03 12.58 -9.21
C ARG A 24 -10.46 11.13 -9.18
N GLY A 25 -10.87 10.71 -10.37
CA GLY A 25 -11.40 9.39 -10.63
C GLY A 25 -10.38 8.29 -10.40
N SER A 26 -9.10 8.54 -10.70
CA SER A 26 -8.05 7.52 -10.53
C SER A 26 -7.88 7.08 -9.08
N GLY A 27 -7.88 8.01 -8.13
CA GLY A 27 -7.79 7.69 -6.71
C GLY A 27 -9.05 7.00 -6.17
N ILE A 28 -10.25 7.47 -6.56
CA ILE A 28 -11.51 6.79 -6.20
C ILE A 28 -11.51 5.35 -6.74
N LEU A 29 -11.07 5.15 -7.97
CA LEU A 29 -10.94 3.82 -8.57
C LEU A 29 -9.94 2.97 -7.80
N ALA A 30 -8.85 3.53 -7.27
CA ALA A 30 -7.88 2.77 -6.47
C ALA A 30 -8.52 2.21 -5.19
N HIS A 31 -9.32 3.01 -4.49
CA HIS A 31 -10.10 2.57 -3.33
C HIS A 31 -11.09 1.46 -3.68
N LEU A 32 -11.86 1.64 -4.76
CA LEU A 32 -12.83 0.65 -5.22
C LEU A 32 -12.15 -0.65 -5.66
N VAL A 33 -10.99 -0.57 -6.32
CA VAL A 33 -10.22 -1.75 -6.73
C VAL A 33 -9.63 -2.45 -5.50
N ALA A 34 -9.07 -1.74 -4.54
CA ALA A 34 -8.55 -2.32 -3.29
C ALA A 34 -9.64 -3.09 -2.52
N LEU A 35 -10.81 -2.47 -2.36
CA LEU A 35 -11.97 -3.09 -1.70
C LEU A 35 -12.52 -4.26 -2.52
N GLY A 36 -12.80 -4.05 -3.80
CA GLY A 36 -13.37 -5.05 -4.69
C GLY A 36 -12.48 -6.27 -4.85
N PHE A 37 -11.17 -6.07 -4.99
CA PHE A 37 -10.20 -7.16 -5.07
C PHE A 37 -10.12 -7.96 -3.76
N THR A 38 -10.20 -7.29 -2.62
CA THR A 38 -10.22 -7.96 -1.31
C THR A 38 -11.48 -8.80 -1.11
N ILE A 39 -12.65 -8.27 -1.50
CA ILE A 39 -13.92 -9.02 -1.48
C ILE A 39 -13.84 -10.21 -2.43
N PHE A 40 -13.32 -10.01 -3.65
CA PHE A 40 -13.14 -11.06 -4.64
C PHE A 40 -12.26 -12.19 -4.12
N LEU A 41 -11.05 -11.88 -3.60
CA LEU A 41 -10.17 -12.89 -3.02
C LEU A 41 -10.82 -13.60 -1.84
N THR A 42 -11.55 -12.88 -1.00
CA THR A 42 -12.27 -13.48 0.14
C THR A 42 -13.31 -14.49 -0.32
N ALA A 43 -14.15 -14.12 -1.30
CA ALA A 43 -15.17 -15.00 -1.86
C ALA A 43 -14.53 -16.22 -2.56
N LEU A 44 -13.46 -16.00 -3.33
CA LEU A 44 -12.73 -17.05 -4.03
C LEU A 44 -12.11 -18.06 -3.05
N SER A 45 -11.67 -17.57 -1.90
CA SER A 45 -10.99 -18.38 -0.89
C SER A 45 -11.92 -19.32 -0.14
N ARG A 46 -13.23 -19.02 -0.08
CA ARG A 46 -14.25 -19.80 0.64
C ARG A 46 -13.82 -20.07 2.10
N PRO A 47 -13.70 -19.00 2.93
CA PRO A 47 -13.26 -19.12 4.31
C PRO A 47 -14.06 -20.18 5.07
N GLY A 48 -13.37 -21.00 5.86
CA GLY A 48 -13.98 -22.09 6.64
C GLY A 48 -13.91 -23.46 5.97
N THR A 49 -13.58 -23.54 4.68
CA THR A 49 -13.39 -24.83 3.97
C THR A 49 -12.07 -25.53 4.33
N SER A 50 -11.04 -24.76 4.72
CA SER A 50 -9.74 -25.27 5.16
C SER A 50 -8.98 -24.23 5.97
N LEU A 51 -7.94 -24.62 6.71
CA LEU A 51 -7.04 -23.64 7.34
C LEU A 51 -6.37 -22.75 6.30
N PHE A 52 -5.97 -23.34 5.16
CA PHE A 52 -5.42 -22.57 4.04
C PHE A 52 -6.37 -21.49 3.54
N SER A 53 -7.69 -21.73 3.49
CA SER A 53 -8.66 -20.74 2.99
C SER A 53 -8.64 -19.39 3.72
N TRP A 54 -8.22 -19.36 4.98
CA TRP A 54 -8.09 -18.14 5.76
C TRP A 54 -6.83 -17.33 5.43
N HIS A 55 -5.77 -17.98 4.94
CA HIS A 55 -4.53 -17.31 4.57
C HIS A 55 -4.75 -16.20 3.51
N PRO A 56 -5.28 -16.48 2.30
CA PRO A 56 -5.51 -15.45 1.29
C PRO A 56 -6.51 -14.39 1.75
N VAL A 57 -7.51 -14.73 2.58
CA VAL A 57 -8.47 -13.77 3.16
C VAL A 57 -7.74 -12.74 4.02
N PHE A 58 -6.97 -13.20 5.00
CA PHE A 58 -6.27 -12.31 5.93
C PHE A 58 -5.12 -11.56 5.25
N MET A 59 -4.42 -12.17 4.29
CA MET A 59 -3.39 -11.48 3.50
C MET A 59 -3.99 -10.40 2.59
N ALA A 60 -5.17 -10.64 2.00
CA ALA A 60 -5.87 -9.63 1.21
C ALA A 60 -6.35 -8.47 2.09
N LEU A 61 -6.97 -8.76 3.24
CA LEU A 61 -7.36 -7.74 4.22
C LEU A 61 -6.15 -6.89 4.65
N ALA A 62 -5.00 -7.52 4.92
CA ALA A 62 -3.80 -6.83 5.34
C ALA A 62 -3.21 -5.92 4.25
N PHE A 63 -2.84 -6.51 3.11
CA PHE A 63 -1.99 -5.85 2.12
C PHE A 63 -2.75 -5.22 0.96
N CYS A 64 -3.91 -5.77 0.58
CA CYS A 64 -4.71 -5.21 -0.51
C CYS A 64 -5.65 -4.11 -0.02
N LEU A 65 -6.22 -4.26 1.19
CA LEU A 65 -7.15 -3.27 1.76
C LEU A 65 -6.49 -2.37 2.80
N CYS A 66 -6.18 -2.88 4.00
CA CYS A 66 -5.82 -2.05 5.15
C CYS A 66 -4.57 -1.20 4.89
N MET A 67 -3.50 -1.80 4.36
CA MET A 67 -2.27 -1.09 4.02
C MET A 67 -2.49 -0.06 2.92
N ALA A 68 -3.21 -0.42 1.85
CA ALA A 68 -3.50 0.46 0.72
C ALA A 68 -4.30 1.68 1.16
N GLU A 69 -5.43 1.46 1.84
CA GLU A 69 -6.29 2.51 2.38
C GLU A 69 -5.54 3.42 3.34
N ALA A 70 -4.75 2.84 4.26
CA ALA A 70 -3.96 3.61 5.21
C ALA A 70 -2.95 4.55 4.53
N ILE A 71 -2.40 4.18 3.36
CA ILE A 71 -1.49 5.03 2.59
C ILE A 71 -2.27 6.09 1.79
N LEU A 72 -3.37 5.69 1.15
CA LEU A 72 -4.23 6.57 0.34
C LEU A 72 -4.90 7.68 1.18
N LEU A 73 -5.04 7.50 2.51
CA LEU A 73 -5.50 8.55 3.44
C LEU A 73 -4.72 9.86 3.32
N PHE A 74 -3.45 9.80 2.93
CA PHE A 74 -2.60 10.99 2.75
C PHE A 74 -2.64 11.59 1.35
N SER A 75 -3.44 11.02 0.43
CA SER A 75 -3.65 11.59 -0.90
C SER A 75 -4.23 13.01 -0.79
N PRO A 76 -3.56 14.05 -1.33
CA PRO A 76 -4.06 15.42 -1.27
C PRO A 76 -5.37 15.62 -2.03
N GLU A 77 -5.60 14.80 -3.06
CA GLU A 77 -6.67 15.02 -4.03
C GLU A 77 -7.81 13.98 -3.95
N HIS A 78 -7.59 12.79 -3.38
CA HIS A 78 -8.59 11.68 -3.39
C HIS A 78 -8.83 11.03 -2.03
N SER A 79 -8.23 11.54 -0.95
CA SER A 79 -8.52 11.01 0.38
C SER A 79 -10.02 11.20 0.68
N LEU A 80 -10.74 10.09 0.92
CA LEU A 80 -12.14 10.10 1.38
C LEU A 80 -12.30 10.89 2.70
N PHE A 81 -11.20 11.13 3.40
CA PHE A 81 -11.10 11.86 4.65
C PHE A 81 -10.41 13.23 4.48
N PHE A 82 -10.59 13.90 3.32
CA PHE A 82 -9.98 15.22 3.08
C PHE A 82 -10.41 16.28 4.09
N PHE A 83 -11.60 16.13 4.69
CA PHE A 83 -12.10 16.98 5.79
C PHE A 83 -11.36 16.76 7.13
N CYS A 84 -10.65 15.65 7.29
CA CYS A 84 -9.99 15.32 8.54
C CYS A 84 -8.68 16.10 8.72
N SER A 85 -8.42 16.52 9.96
CA SER A 85 -7.14 17.15 10.32
C SER A 85 -5.96 16.21 10.05
N ARG A 86 -4.77 16.79 9.85
CA ARG A 86 -3.53 16.00 9.66
C ARG A 86 -3.29 15.03 10.82
N LYS A 87 -3.62 15.43 12.05
CA LYS A 87 -3.52 14.57 13.25
C LYS A 87 -4.46 13.37 13.17
N ALA A 88 -5.70 13.57 12.73
CA ALA A 88 -6.67 12.50 12.55
C ALA A 88 -6.22 11.50 11.46
N ARG A 89 -5.74 12.00 10.31
CA ARG A 89 -5.20 11.15 9.24
C ARG A 89 -4.00 10.30 9.70
N ILE A 90 -3.11 10.85 10.52
CA ILE A 90 -2.01 10.08 11.13
C ILE A 90 -2.53 8.98 12.05
N ARG A 91 -3.56 9.23 12.86
CA ARG A 91 -4.17 8.21 13.72
C ARG A 91 -4.83 7.10 12.92
N LEU A 92 -5.59 7.47 11.88
CA LEU A 92 -6.23 6.51 10.99
C LEU A 92 -5.20 5.67 10.21
N HIS A 93 -4.12 6.29 9.73
CA HIS A 93 -3.01 5.58 9.11
C HIS A 93 -2.40 4.56 10.08
N TRP A 94 -2.10 4.97 11.30
CA TRP A 94 -1.54 4.08 12.31
C TRP A 94 -2.50 2.93 12.64
N ALA A 95 -3.78 3.21 12.84
CA ALA A 95 -4.80 2.19 13.09
C ALA A 95 -4.92 1.19 11.93
N GLY A 96 -4.92 1.69 10.69
CA GLY A 96 -4.97 0.84 9.49
C GLY A 96 -3.72 -0.04 9.33
N GLN A 97 -2.52 0.49 9.62
CA GLN A 97 -1.28 -0.29 9.60
C GLN A 97 -1.26 -1.33 10.73
N THR A 98 -1.74 -1.00 11.92
CA THR A 98 -1.88 -1.97 13.01
C THR A 98 -2.85 -3.09 12.64
N LEU A 99 -4.00 -2.76 12.05
CA LEU A 99 -4.94 -3.76 11.56
C LEU A 99 -4.31 -4.64 10.47
N ALA A 100 -3.54 -4.04 9.55
CA ALA A 100 -2.81 -4.79 8.53
C ALA A 100 -1.83 -5.80 9.14
N ILE A 101 -1.06 -5.41 10.17
CA ILE A 101 -0.12 -6.31 10.86
C ILE A 101 -0.86 -7.43 11.58
N LEU A 102 -1.97 -7.14 12.26
CA LEU A 102 -2.79 -8.16 12.93
C LEU A 102 -3.35 -9.17 11.93
N CYS A 103 -3.93 -8.70 10.82
CA CYS A 103 -4.40 -9.56 9.75
C CYS A 103 -3.25 -10.39 9.16
N ALA A 104 -2.09 -9.78 8.90
CA ALA A 104 -0.93 -10.49 8.36
C ALA A 104 -0.42 -11.58 9.31
N ALA A 105 -0.40 -11.31 10.63
CA ALA A 105 -0.04 -12.30 11.64
C ALA A 105 -1.04 -13.47 11.67
N LEU A 106 -2.35 -13.20 11.61
CA LEU A 106 -3.38 -14.23 11.51
C LEU A 106 -3.22 -15.07 10.23
N GLY A 107 -3.07 -14.42 9.08
CA GLY A 107 -2.86 -15.10 7.80
C GLY A 107 -1.60 -15.96 7.79
N LEU A 108 -0.53 -15.52 8.44
CA LEU A 108 0.70 -16.30 8.62
C LEU A 108 0.45 -17.52 9.54
N GLY A 109 -0.25 -17.31 10.65
CA GLY A 109 -0.63 -18.39 11.56
C GLY A 109 -1.44 -19.48 10.84
N PHE A 110 -2.44 -19.11 10.06
CA PHE A 110 -3.27 -20.06 9.30
C PHE A 110 -2.46 -20.88 8.28
N ILE A 111 -1.53 -20.27 7.54
CA ILE A 111 -0.71 -21.03 6.58
C ILE A 111 0.30 -21.93 7.27
N ILE A 112 0.88 -21.51 8.40
CA ILE A 112 1.79 -22.36 9.20
C ILE A 112 1.02 -23.58 9.72
N LEU A 113 -0.13 -23.37 10.35
CA LEU A 113 -0.97 -24.45 10.87
C LEU A 113 -1.46 -25.38 9.75
N SER A 114 -1.84 -24.83 8.60
CA SER A 114 -2.28 -25.63 7.45
C SER A 114 -1.16 -26.53 6.91
N ARG A 115 0.07 -26.01 6.83
CA ARG A 115 1.23 -26.77 6.34
C ARG A 115 1.67 -27.83 7.34
N ALA A 116 1.70 -27.50 8.63
CA ALA A 116 2.00 -28.46 9.69
C ALA A 116 1.01 -29.64 9.66
N ARG A 117 -0.30 -29.37 9.54
CA ARG A 117 -1.32 -30.45 9.44
C ARG A 117 -1.24 -31.29 8.17
N SER A 118 -0.62 -30.77 7.12
CA SER A 118 -0.51 -31.45 5.83
C SER A 118 0.89 -32.05 5.60
N GLU A 119 1.78 -31.96 6.59
CA GLU A 119 3.20 -32.37 6.49
C GLU A 119 3.91 -31.77 5.27
N LEU A 120 3.51 -30.56 4.86
CA LEU A 120 4.06 -29.87 3.71
C LEU A 120 5.25 -28.99 4.12
N PRO A 121 6.31 -28.92 3.31
CA PRO A 121 7.45 -28.06 3.61
C PRO A 121 7.03 -26.59 3.68
N HIS A 122 7.59 -25.87 4.66
CA HIS A 122 7.51 -24.42 4.74
C HIS A 122 8.51 -23.78 3.75
N LEU A 123 8.24 -22.53 3.33
CA LEU A 123 9.14 -21.73 2.47
C LEU A 123 9.56 -22.39 1.13
N ALA A 124 8.72 -23.28 0.59
CA ALA A 124 9.01 -24.04 -0.63
C ALA A 124 8.77 -23.26 -1.94
N SER A 125 8.37 -21.99 -1.89
CA SER A 125 8.00 -21.20 -3.07
C SER A 125 8.57 -19.78 -3.03
N TRP A 126 8.71 -19.16 -4.20
CA TRP A 126 9.05 -17.73 -4.32
C TRP A 126 8.04 -16.83 -3.59
N HIS A 127 6.74 -17.16 -3.67
CA HIS A 127 5.70 -16.46 -2.92
C HIS A 127 5.98 -16.49 -1.40
N SER A 128 6.35 -17.65 -0.84
CA SER A 128 6.62 -17.77 0.59
C SER A 128 7.88 -17.03 1.04
N TRP A 129 8.95 -17.01 0.22
CA TRP A 129 10.14 -16.22 0.52
C TRP A 129 9.87 -14.71 0.46
N ALA A 130 9.20 -14.25 -0.61
CA ALA A 130 8.77 -12.87 -0.75
C ALA A 130 7.80 -12.45 0.38
N GLY A 131 6.94 -13.37 0.84
CA GLY A 131 6.06 -13.18 1.98
C GLY A 131 6.82 -12.91 3.28
N VAL A 132 7.86 -13.70 3.59
CA VAL A 132 8.70 -13.45 4.77
C VAL A 132 9.37 -12.09 4.69
N VAL A 133 9.97 -11.75 3.55
CA VAL A 133 10.60 -10.43 3.33
C VAL A 133 9.57 -9.31 3.54
N THR A 134 8.37 -9.44 2.97
CA THR A 134 7.29 -8.47 3.10
C THR A 134 6.86 -8.29 4.56
N LEU A 135 6.69 -9.38 5.30
CA LEU A 135 6.27 -9.34 6.71
C LEU A 135 7.33 -8.65 7.59
N LEU A 136 8.60 -9.04 7.43
CA LEU A 136 9.71 -8.43 8.18
C LEU A 136 9.85 -6.94 7.84
N ALA A 137 9.79 -6.59 6.55
CA ALA A 137 9.89 -5.21 6.11
C ALA A 137 8.70 -4.36 6.61
N THR A 138 7.49 -4.94 6.63
CA THR A 138 6.30 -4.28 7.21
C THR A 138 6.46 -4.04 8.70
N GLY A 139 6.97 -5.01 9.46
CA GLY A 139 7.28 -4.85 10.88
C GLY A 139 8.30 -3.75 11.13
N GLY A 140 9.42 -3.77 10.41
CA GLY A 140 10.46 -2.73 10.50
C GLY A 140 9.93 -1.33 10.14
N GLN A 141 9.06 -1.26 9.14
CA GLN A 141 8.42 -0.02 8.71
C GLN A 141 7.44 0.53 9.75
N ALA A 142 6.71 -0.34 10.46
CA ALA A 142 5.83 0.04 11.55
C ALA A 142 6.60 0.55 12.77
N LEU A 143 7.76 -0.07 13.08
CA LEU A 143 8.68 0.44 14.11
C LEU A 143 9.22 1.82 13.74
N CYS A 144 9.64 2.01 12.49
CA CYS A 144 10.06 3.32 11.96
C CYS A 144 8.95 4.36 12.11
N GLY A 145 7.71 4.02 11.77
CA GLY A 145 6.53 4.88 11.96
C GLY A 145 6.28 5.22 13.44
N SER A 146 6.45 4.26 14.33
CA SER A 146 6.28 4.43 15.78
C SER A 146 7.31 5.41 16.37
N CYS A 147 8.56 5.35 15.91
CA CYS A 147 9.60 6.34 16.27
C CYS A 147 9.22 7.77 15.82
N LEU A 148 8.43 7.93 14.75
CA LEU A 148 7.95 9.24 14.28
C LEU A 148 6.78 9.80 15.10
N LEU A 149 6.01 8.95 15.80
CA LEU A 149 4.94 9.39 16.70
C LEU A 149 5.51 10.03 17.98
N CYS A 150 6.59 9.44 18.52
CA CYS A 150 7.21 9.87 19.77
C CYS A 150 8.73 10.12 19.59
N PRO A 151 9.15 11.10 18.77
CA PRO A 151 10.57 11.27 18.40
C PRO A 151 11.47 11.60 19.59
N ARG A 152 10.95 12.31 20.61
CA ARG A 152 11.69 12.61 21.84
C ARG A 152 11.99 11.36 22.66
N ALA A 153 10.99 10.49 22.82
CA ALA A 153 11.15 9.22 23.54
C ALA A 153 12.09 8.26 22.78
N ALA A 154 12.08 8.33 21.44
CA ALA A 154 12.93 7.51 20.57
C ALA A 154 14.34 8.10 20.31
N GLY A 155 14.71 9.23 20.94
CA GLY A 155 16.02 9.86 20.74
C GLY A 155 16.28 10.35 19.30
N VAL A 156 15.24 10.58 18.49
CA VAL A 156 15.37 10.95 17.08
C VAL A 156 15.61 12.45 16.94
N SER A 157 16.86 12.82 16.64
CA SER A 157 17.24 14.22 16.38
C SER A 157 16.88 14.72 14.97
N ARG A 158 16.93 13.83 13.96
CA ARG A 158 16.70 14.17 12.54
C ARG A 158 15.35 13.70 12.02
N VAL A 159 14.27 14.24 12.59
CA VAL A 159 12.88 13.84 12.27
C VAL A 159 12.54 13.97 10.77
N ALA A 160 13.04 15.01 10.09
CA ALA A 160 12.78 15.20 8.66
C ALA A 160 13.37 14.06 7.80
N ARG A 161 14.56 13.58 8.13
CA ARG A 161 15.21 12.46 7.43
C ARG A 161 14.50 11.14 7.70
N LEU A 162 14.10 10.90 8.95
CA LEU A 162 13.35 9.71 9.30
C LEU A 162 11.99 9.66 8.59
N LYS A 163 11.32 10.81 8.43
CA LYS A 163 10.09 10.91 7.63
C LYS A 163 10.32 10.54 6.17
N LEU A 164 11.43 10.99 5.58
CA LEU A 164 11.77 10.65 4.19
C LEU A 164 12.04 9.14 4.05
N TYR A 165 12.79 8.54 4.97
CA TYR A 165 13.01 7.08 4.98
C TYR A 165 11.71 6.32 5.19
N HIS A 166 10.87 6.72 6.15
CA HIS A 166 9.57 6.10 6.34
C HIS A 166 8.74 6.16 5.06
N LEU A 167 8.67 7.31 4.39
CA LEU A 167 7.93 7.39 3.14
C LEU A 167 8.50 6.49 2.04
N THR A 168 9.80 6.59 1.75
CA THR A 168 10.44 5.89 0.63
C THR A 168 10.52 4.38 0.86
N CYS A 169 10.96 3.95 2.04
CA CYS A 169 10.92 2.54 2.43
C CYS A 169 9.48 2.01 2.47
N GLY A 170 8.52 2.82 2.95
CA GLY A 170 7.10 2.44 2.96
C GLY A 170 6.55 2.15 1.56
N LEU A 171 6.92 2.94 0.57
CA LEU A 171 6.58 2.66 -0.83
C LEU A 171 7.20 1.34 -1.29
N VAL A 172 8.49 1.11 -1.00
CA VAL A 172 9.17 -0.15 -1.35
C VAL A 172 8.49 -1.35 -0.70
N VAL A 173 8.10 -1.26 0.58
CA VAL A 173 7.35 -2.30 1.29
C VAL A 173 6.01 -2.58 0.60
N TYR A 174 5.26 -1.56 0.24
CA TYR A 174 3.97 -1.74 -0.44
C TYR A 174 4.12 -2.36 -1.84
N LEU A 175 5.15 -1.98 -2.60
CA LEU A 175 5.46 -2.60 -3.90
C LEU A 175 5.90 -4.06 -3.73
N THR A 176 6.68 -4.36 -2.69
CA THR A 176 7.10 -5.74 -2.37
C THR A 176 5.90 -6.61 -1.95
N ALA A 177 4.97 -6.05 -1.19
CA ALA A 177 3.70 -6.70 -0.86
C ALA A 177 2.86 -6.97 -2.12
N THR A 178 2.81 -6.01 -3.05
CA THR A 178 2.14 -6.16 -4.35
C THR A 178 2.75 -7.31 -5.16
N VAL A 179 4.09 -7.38 -5.25
CA VAL A 179 4.79 -8.51 -5.89
C VAL A 179 4.49 -9.83 -5.20
N THR A 180 4.43 -9.85 -3.86
CA THR A 180 4.09 -11.05 -3.09
C THR A 180 2.67 -11.53 -3.40
N VAL A 181 1.70 -10.62 -3.51
CA VAL A 181 0.32 -10.93 -3.93
C VAL A 181 0.31 -11.49 -5.35
N LEU A 182 1.02 -10.86 -6.29
CA LEU A 182 1.15 -11.36 -7.65
C LEU A 182 1.73 -12.78 -7.67
N LEU A 183 2.82 -13.04 -6.94
CA LEU A 183 3.39 -14.40 -6.81
C LEU A 183 2.38 -15.40 -6.23
N GLY A 184 1.49 -14.96 -5.34
CA GLY A 184 0.37 -15.77 -4.85
C GLY A 184 -0.65 -16.10 -5.95
N MET A 185 -0.90 -15.17 -6.87
CA MET A 185 -1.78 -15.38 -8.03
C MET A 185 -1.14 -16.26 -9.12
N TYR A 186 0.18 -16.38 -9.13
CA TYR A 186 0.91 -17.35 -9.94
C TYR A 186 0.92 -18.76 -9.31
N SER A 187 0.45 -18.93 -8.08
CA SER A 187 0.39 -20.26 -7.45
C SER A 187 -0.59 -21.19 -8.16
N VAL A 188 -0.32 -22.49 -8.06
CA VAL A 188 -1.21 -23.55 -8.57
C VAL A 188 -2.62 -23.40 -7.99
N TRP A 189 -2.75 -23.01 -6.72
CA TRP A 189 -4.05 -22.81 -6.09
C TRP A 189 -4.89 -21.74 -6.80
N PHE A 190 -4.31 -20.56 -7.07
CA PHE A 190 -5.05 -19.47 -7.70
C PHE A 190 -5.37 -19.77 -9.17
N GLN A 191 -4.42 -20.32 -9.91
CA GLN A 191 -4.62 -20.70 -11.32
C GLN A 191 -5.65 -21.83 -11.49
N ALA A 192 -5.86 -22.66 -10.46
CA ALA A 192 -6.94 -23.64 -10.47
C ALA A 192 -8.33 -22.99 -10.39
N GLN A 193 -8.44 -21.78 -9.82
CA GLN A 193 -9.72 -21.08 -9.67
C GLN A 193 -10.06 -20.20 -10.87
N ILE A 194 -9.08 -19.48 -11.41
CA ILE A 194 -9.27 -18.49 -12.49
C ILE A 194 -8.40 -18.85 -13.70
N LYS A 195 -9.00 -18.94 -14.88
CA LYS A 195 -8.35 -19.39 -16.12
C LYS A 195 -8.51 -18.38 -17.26
N GLY A 196 -7.65 -18.51 -18.27
CA GLY A 196 -7.72 -17.73 -19.51
C GLY A 196 -7.58 -16.22 -19.28
N THR A 197 -8.28 -15.43 -20.08
CA THR A 197 -8.20 -13.96 -20.07
C THR A 197 -8.50 -13.33 -18.71
N ALA A 198 -9.41 -13.94 -17.92
CA ALA A 198 -9.77 -13.44 -16.60
C ALA A 198 -8.57 -13.41 -15.63
N TRP A 199 -7.64 -14.35 -15.75
CA TRP A 199 -6.44 -14.39 -14.91
C TRP A 199 -5.54 -13.16 -15.15
N TYR A 200 -5.34 -12.77 -16.40
CA TYR A 200 -4.56 -11.58 -16.76
C TYR A 200 -5.24 -10.30 -16.26
N LEU A 201 -6.57 -10.21 -16.33
CA LEU A 201 -7.32 -9.09 -15.74
C LEU A 201 -7.13 -9.02 -14.23
N CYS A 202 -7.11 -10.16 -13.53
CA CYS A 202 -6.86 -10.18 -12.09
C CYS A 202 -5.47 -9.62 -11.74
N LEU A 203 -4.43 -9.83 -12.55
CA LEU A 203 -3.08 -9.28 -12.29
C LEU A 203 -3.06 -7.75 -12.27
N ALA A 204 -3.95 -7.09 -13.04
CA ALA A 204 -4.03 -5.64 -13.05
C ALA A 204 -4.62 -5.06 -11.76
N LEU A 205 -5.42 -5.85 -11.02
CA LEU A 205 -6.13 -5.40 -9.83
C LEU A 205 -5.19 -4.94 -8.70
N PRO A 206 -4.18 -5.71 -8.25
CA PRO A 206 -3.23 -5.22 -7.24
C PRO A 206 -2.24 -4.19 -7.80
N LEU A 207 -1.95 -4.22 -9.12
CA LEU A 207 -1.04 -3.26 -9.76
C LEU A 207 -1.61 -1.84 -9.82
N TYR A 208 -2.93 -1.71 -10.02
CA TYR A 208 -3.55 -0.39 -10.19
C TYR A 208 -3.42 0.51 -8.94
N PRO A 209 -3.80 0.09 -7.72
CA PRO A 209 -3.54 0.85 -6.50
C PRO A 209 -2.05 1.09 -6.24
N ALA A 210 -1.17 0.14 -6.60
CA ALA A 210 0.28 0.30 -6.51
C ALA A 210 0.79 1.47 -7.35
N LEU A 211 0.34 1.60 -8.59
CA LEU A 211 0.70 2.72 -9.46
C LEU A 211 0.16 4.05 -8.92
N VAL A 212 -1.08 4.07 -8.41
CA VAL A 212 -1.68 5.29 -7.83
C VAL A 212 -0.91 5.74 -6.59
N ILE A 213 -0.58 4.82 -5.68
CA ILE A 213 0.22 5.11 -4.48
C ILE A 213 1.64 5.55 -4.85
N MET A 214 2.28 4.87 -5.80
CA MET A 214 3.60 5.26 -6.29
C MET A 214 3.59 6.67 -6.87
N HIS A 215 2.56 6.99 -7.66
CA HIS A 215 2.37 8.33 -8.20
C HIS A 215 2.17 9.36 -7.09
N GLN A 216 1.25 9.11 -6.14
CA GLN A 216 0.98 9.98 -4.99
C GLN A 216 2.25 10.31 -4.19
N ILE A 217 3.05 9.29 -3.89
CA ILE A 217 4.28 9.44 -3.11
C ILE A 217 5.34 10.19 -3.92
N SER A 218 5.52 9.85 -5.19
CA SER A 218 6.53 10.49 -6.05
C SER A 218 6.19 11.95 -6.35
N SER A 219 4.91 12.26 -6.62
CA SER A 219 4.45 13.61 -6.94
C SER A 219 4.50 14.56 -5.75
N SER A 220 4.47 14.03 -4.53
CA SER A 220 4.55 14.83 -3.30
C SER A 220 5.99 15.22 -2.94
N TYR A 221 7.02 14.60 -3.57
CA TYR A 221 8.42 14.73 -3.15
C TYR A 221 9.42 15.04 -4.27
N LEU A 222 9.12 14.72 -5.54
CA LEU A 222 9.93 15.19 -6.65
C LEU A 222 9.71 16.70 -6.85
N PRO A 223 10.76 17.52 -6.93
CA PRO A 223 10.62 18.92 -7.31
C PRO A 223 9.87 18.98 -8.65
N LYS A 224 8.82 19.82 -8.74
CA LYS A 224 8.20 20.11 -10.04
C LYS A 224 9.30 20.73 -10.91
N LYS A 225 9.85 19.95 -11.86
CA LYS A 225 10.76 20.50 -12.88
C LYS A 225 9.92 21.50 -13.67
N LYS A 226 10.18 22.81 -13.52
CA LYS A 226 9.66 23.81 -14.44
C LYS A 226 10.24 23.44 -15.81
N MET A 227 9.41 22.86 -16.67
CA MET A 227 9.73 22.86 -18.10
C MET A 227 9.48 24.29 -18.55
N GLU A 228 10.55 25.08 -18.64
CA GLU A 228 10.55 26.30 -19.42
C GLU A 228 10.42 25.85 -20.89
N MET A 229 9.22 26.06 -21.44
CA MET A 229 8.96 26.07 -22.87
C MET A 229 8.61 27.49 -23.26
#